data_AF-K7KNQ9-F1
#
_entry.id   AF-K7KNQ9-F1
#
_cell.length_a   1.000
_cell.length_b   1.000
_cell.length_c   1.000
_cell.angle_alpha   90.00
_cell.angle_beta   90.00
_cell.angle_gamma   90.00
#
_symmetry.space_group_name_H-M   'P 1'
#
loop_
_entity.id
_entity.type
_entity.pdbx_description
1 polymer ?
#
loop_
_entity_poly.entity_id
_entity_poly.type
_entity_poly.pdbx_seq_one_letter_code
_entity_poly.pdbx_strand_id
1 'polypeptide(L)'
;MHVVAAKPLFLTKELVPSDALENEREILKSQFLAEASGKPQMAIEKMVEGRLRKYFENAVFMDQKFIMNDTMNVKAVLDNLSKEVGSSVRVVDFLGMEVREGIARQETDRSETVAQVA
;
A
#
# COMPACT_ATOMS: atom_id res chain seq x y z
N MET A 1 10.37 10.43 5.40
CA MET A 1 10.99 9.12 5.09
C MET A 1 9.96 8.02 4.86
N HIS A 2 8.99 7.82 5.78
CA HIS A 2 7.97 6.76 5.66
C HIS A 2 7.25 6.74 4.31
N VAL A 3 6.67 7.88 3.89
CA VAL A 3 5.91 8.00 2.64
C VAL A 3 6.70 7.52 1.41
N VAL A 4 7.99 7.85 1.33
CA VAL A 4 8.86 7.45 0.20
C VAL A 4 9.09 5.94 0.18
N ALA A 5 9.25 5.31 1.34
CA ALA A 5 9.53 3.88 1.42
C ALA A 5 8.28 3.02 1.28
N ALA A 6 7.17 3.43 1.92
CA ALA A 6 5.94 2.66 2.02
C ALA A 6 4.94 2.94 0.88
N LYS A 7 5.13 4.05 0.14
CA LYS A 7 4.30 4.47 -0.99
C LYS A 7 2.77 4.34 -0.74
N PRO A 8 2.24 4.92 0.36
CA PRO A 8 0.81 4.94 0.59
C PRO A 8 0.08 5.61 -0.57
N LEU A 9 -1.11 5.10 -0.89
CA LEU A 9 -2.00 5.66 -1.91
C LEU A 9 -3.02 6.64 -1.31
N PHE A 10 -3.40 6.42 -0.06
CA PHE A 10 -4.42 7.20 0.63
C PHE A 10 -3.95 7.61 2.01
N LEU A 11 -4.39 8.78 2.50
CA LEU A 11 -4.09 9.21 3.86
C LEU A 11 -4.88 8.40 4.89
N THR A 12 -6.18 8.26 4.68
CA THR A 12 -7.11 7.57 5.59
C THR A 12 -8.04 6.62 4.84
N LYS A 13 -8.73 5.73 5.56
CA LYS A 13 -9.64 4.73 4.95
C LYS A 13 -10.81 5.37 4.22
N GLU A 14 -11.26 6.53 4.71
CA GLU A 14 -12.40 7.26 4.15
C GLU A 14 -12.09 7.85 2.76
N LEU A 15 -10.80 7.99 2.43
CA LEU A 15 -10.35 8.47 1.11
C LEU A 15 -10.20 7.34 0.10
N VAL A 16 -10.40 6.08 0.50
CA VAL A 16 -10.33 4.95 -0.42
C VAL A 16 -11.64 4.89 -1.24
N PRO A 17 -11.58 4.95 -2.57
CA PRO A 17 -12.76 4.87 -3.42
C PRO A 17 -13.53 3.56 -3.21
N SER A 18 -14.86 3.64 -3.13
CA SER A 18 -15.72 2.49 -2.87
C SER A 18 -15.68 1.47 -4.01
N ASP A 19 -15.61 1.95 -5.25
CA ASP A 19 -15.43 1.14 -6.45
C ASP A 19 -14.11 0.36 -6.42
N ALA A 20 -13.01 0.99 -6.01
CA ALA A 20 -11.73 0.30 -5.83
C ALA A 20 -11.80 -0.81 -4.78
N LEU A 21 -12.50 -0.57 -3.66
CA LEU A 21 -12.70 -1.57 -2.60
C LEU A 21 -13.59 -2.73 -3.04
N GLU A 22 -14.68 -2.44 -3.76
CA GLU A 22 -15.58 -3.47 -4.28
C GLU A 22 -14.86 -4.35 -5.30
N ASN A 23 -14.15 -3.74 -6.25
CA ASN A 23 -13.34 -4.46 -7.23
C ASN A 23 -12.30 -5.36 -6.55
N GLU A 24 -11.54 -4.84 -5.59
CA GLU A 24 -10.56 -5.64 -4.84
C GLU A 24 -11.23 -6.79 -4.08
N ARG A 25 -12.40 -6.55 -3.47
CA ARG A 25 -13.17 -7.57 -2.77
C ARG A 25 -13.63 -8.69 -3.71
N GLU A 26 -14.10 -8.35 -4.91
CA GLU A 26 -14.52 -9.31 -5.93
C GLU A 26 -13.34 -10.13 -6.47
N ILE A 27 -12.21 -9.47 -6.71
CA ILE A 27 -10.96 -10.13 -7.11
C ILE A 27 -10.52 -11.14 -6.04
N LEU A 28 -10.47 -10.73 -4.77
CA LEU A 28 -10.11 -11.62 -3.67
C LEU A 28 -11.10 -12.78 -3.51
N LYS A 29 -12.40 -12.50 -3.63
CA LYS A 29 -13.44 -13.53 -3.52
C LYS A 29 -13.33 -14.55 -4.65
N SER A 30 -13.11 -14.10 -5.88
CA SER A 30 -12.93 -14.99 -7.04
C SER A 30 -11.65 -15.82 -6.93
N GLN A 31 -10.54 -15.22 -6.49
CA GLN A 31 -9.29 -15.94 -6.20
C GLN A 31 -9.51 -17.03 -5.15
N PHE A 32 -10.13 -16.71 -4.02
CA PHE A 32 -10.37 -17.71 -2.97
C PHE A 32 -11.40 -18.77 -3.34
N LEU A 33 -12.41 -18.45 -4.13
CA LEU A 33 -13.34 -19.45 -4.65
C LEU A 33 -12.65 -20.46 -5.58
N ALA A 34 -11.68 -20.00 -6.39
CA ALA A 34 -10.89 -20.87 -7.25
C ALA A 34 -9.88 -21.72 -6.47
N GLU A 35 -9.18 -21.13 -5.50
CA GLU A 35 -8.12 -21.81 -4.73
C GLU A 35 -8.65 -22.69 -3.59
N ALA A 36 -9.81 -22.35 -3.02
CA ALA A 36 -10.36 -23.00 -1.83
C ALA A 36 -11.66 -23.77 -2.12
N SER A 37 -11.70 -24.46 -3.26
CA SER A 37 -12.81 -25.34 -3.64
C SER A 37 -13.15 -26.30 -2.50
N GLY A 38 -14.37 -26.21 -1.98
CA GLY A 38 -14.88 -27.04 -0.88
C GLY A 38 -14.87 -26.40 0.52
N LYS A 39 -14.40 -25.16 0.69
CA LYS A 39 -14.54 -24.45 1.97
C LYS A 39 -15.92 -23.80 2.13
N PRO A 40 -16.48 -23.73 3.35
CA PRO A 40 -17.74 -23.03 3.59
C PRO A 40 -17.64 -21.55 3.21
N GLN A 41 -18.74 -20.98 2.70
CA GLN A 41 -18.83 -19.57 2.30
C GLN A 41 -18.33 -18.61 3.39
N MET A 42 -18.67 -18.91 4.64
CA MET A 42 -18.28 -18.13 5.82
C MET A 42 -16.75 -18.12 6.07
N ALA A 43 -16.04 -19.18 5.65
CA ALA A 43 -14.58 -19.22 5.74
C ALA A 43 -13.92 -18.36 4.65
N ILE A 44 -14.49 -18.37 3.45
CA ILE A 44 -14.03 -17.55 2.32
C ILE A 44 -14.22 -16.06 2.64
N GLU A 45 -15.37 -15.67 3.21
CA GLU A 45 -15.61 -14.28 3.62
C GLU A 45 -14.58 -13.79 4.65
N LYS A 46 -14.24 -14.61 5.65
CA LYS A 46 -13.18 -14.30 6.62
C LYS A 46 -11.81 -14.15 5.96
N MET A 47 -11.51 -14.95 4.93
CA MET A 47 -10.24 -14.84 4.18
C MET A 47 -10.19 -13.53 3.39
N VAL A 48 -11.29 -13.17 2.73
CA VAL A 48 -11.42 -11.90 2.01
C VAL A 48 -11.26 -10.71 2.96
N GLU A 49 -11.93 -10.74 4.11
CA GLU A 49 -11.80 -9.69 5.13
C GLU A 49 -10.35 -9.53 5.63
N GLY A 50 -9.67 -10.65 5.91
CA GLY A 50 -8.26 -10.63 6.31
C GLY A 50 -7.34 -10.04 5.23
N ARG A 51 -7.60 -10.33 3.94
CA ARG A 51 -6.86 -9.74 2.83
C ARG A 51 -7.18 -8.27 2.62
N LEU A 52 -8.44 -7.87 2.74
CA LEU A 52 -8.83 -6.46 2.70
C LEU A 52 -8.18 -5.66 3.82
N ARG A 53 -8.09 -6.23 5.03
CA ARG A 53 -7.33 -5.60 6.11
C ARG A 53 -5.87 -5.38 5.72
N LYS A 54 -5.22 -6.37 5.10
CA LYS A 54 -3.85 -6.24 4.60
C LYS A 54 -3.73 -5.20 3.47
N TYR A 55 -4.74 -5.10 2.62
CA TYR A 55 -4.82 -4.03 1.61
C TYR A 55 -4.79 -2.65 2.27
N PHE A 56 -5.60 -2.41 3.30
CA PHE A 56 -5.56 -1.15 4.05
C PHE A 56 -4.20 -0.91 4.71
N GLU A 57 -3.61 -1.92 5.36
CA GLU A 57 -2.26 -1.82 5.96
C GLU A 57 -1.15 -1.50 4.94
N ASN A 58 -1.38 -1.70 3.65
CA ASN A 58 -0.43 -1.37 2.58
C ASN A 58 -0.76 -0.05 1.87
N ALA A 59 -2.05 0.24 1.64
CA ALA A 59 -2.50 1.36 0.81
C ALA A 59 -2.78 2.64 1.61
N VAL A 60 -3.15 2.52 2.90
CA VAL A 60 -3.57 3.65 3.74
C VAL A 60 -2.47 4.03 4.72
N PHE A 61 -1.96 5.26 4.60
CA PHE A 61 -0.87 5.79 5.40
C PHE A 61 -1.09 5.62 6.90
N MET A 62 -2.28 5.94 7.41
CA MET A 62 -2.56 5.85 8.84
C MET A 62 -2.58 4.41 9.39
N ASP A 63 -2.85 3.42 8.54
CA ASP A 63 -2.90 2.00 8.93
C ASP A 63 -1.57 1.26 8.70
N GLN A 64 -0.65 1.86 7.94
CA GLN A 64 0.67 1.29 7.66
C GLN A 64 1.50 1.10 8.94
N LYS A 65 2.23 -0.01 9.01
CA LYS A 65 3.26 -0.23 10.02
C LYS A 65 4.38 0.77 9.84
N PHE A 66 4.80 1.44 10.90
CA PHE A 66 5.81 2.48 10.79
C PHE A 66 7.19 1.88 10.45
N ILE A 67 7.78 2.30 9.32
CA ILE A 67 9.06 1.73 8.84
C ILE A 67 10.24 1.79 9.83
N MET A 68 10.24 2.73 10.78
CA MET A 68 11.30 2.82 11.79
C MET A 68 11.00 1.98 13.04
N ASN A 69 9.73 1.60 13.23
CA ASN A 69 9.28 0.80 14.36
C ASN A 69 8.03 0.00 13.95
N ASP A 70 8.23 -1.26 13.60
CA ASP A 70 7.19 -2.17 13.09
C ASP A 70 6.20 -2.66 14.16
N THR A 71 6.42 -2.30 15.43
CA THR A 71 5.53 -2.63 16.55
C THR A 71 4.26 -1.76 16.57
N MET A 72 4.28 -0.62 15.88
CA MET A 72 3.16 0.33 15.84
C MET A 72 2.86 0.79 14.42
N ASN A 73 1.60 1.15 14.18
CA ASN A 73 1.20 1.83 12.95
C ASN A 73 1.43 3.33 13.05
N VAL A 74 1.40 4.01 11.91
CA VAL A 74 1.62 5.46 11.82
C VAL A 74 0.63 6.23 12.70
N LYS A 75 -0.64 5.81 12.76
CA LYS A 75 -1.63 6.42 13.64
C LYS A 75 -1.19 6.40 15.11
N ALA A 76 -0.75 5.25 15.63
CA ALA A 76 -0.28 5.14 17.01
C ALA A 76 0.97 6.00 17.28
N VAL A 77 1.85 6.14 16.29
CA VAL A 77 3.02 7.04 16.38
C VAL A 77 2.56 8.50 16.55
N LEU A 78 1.59 8.95 15.74
CA LEU A 78 1.03 10.30 15.84
C LEU A 78 0.27 10.54 17.15
N ASP A 79 -0.47 9.54 17.63
CA ASP A 79 -1.18 9.61 18.91
C ASP A 79 -0.20 9.74 20.09
N ASN A 80 0.89 8.98 20.07
CA ASN A 80 1.94 9.07 21.09
C ASN A 80 2.65 10.43 21.06
N LEU A 81 3.00 10.91 19.86
CA LEU A 81 3.60 12.23 19.69
C LEU A 81 2.67 13.36 20.18
N SER A 82 1.37 13.25 19.90
CA SER A 82 0.39 14.23 20.37
C SER A 82 0.34 14.32 21.91
N LYS A 83 0.47 13.17 22.59
CA LYS A 83 0.54 13.13 24.06
C LYS A 83 1.84 13.72 24.59
N GLU A 84 2.96 13.43 23.95
CA GLU A 84 4.28 13.94 24.34
C GLU A 84 4.36 15.46 24.20
N VAL A 85 3.81 16.02 23.12
CA VAL A 85 3.82 17.47 22.85
C VAL A 85 2.68 18.20 23.59
N GLY A 86 1.68 17.48 24.10
CA GLY A 86 0.52 18.06 24.78
C GLY A 86 -0.45 18.80 23.84
N SER A 87 -0.37 18.53 22.53
CA SER A 87 -1.25 19.13 21.51
C SER A 87 -1.54 18.13 20.39
N SER A 88 -2.63 18.34 19.65
CA SER A 88 -3.02 17.43 18.56
C SER A 88 -2.07 17.58 17.37
N VAL A 89 -1.35 16.51 17.06
CA VAL A 89 -0.52 16.40 15.85
C VAL A 89 -1.25 15.54 14.82
N ARG A 90 -1.43 16.08 13.62
CA ARG A 90 -2.07 15.37 12.50
C ARG A 90 -1.32 15.61 11.20
N VAL A 91 -1.30 14.60 10.35
CA VAL A 91 -0.87 14.74 8.95
C VAL A 91 -2.09 15.18 8.15
N VAL A 92 -1.98 16.30 7.44
CA VAL A 92 -3.06 16.85 6.62
C VAL A 92 -3.00 16.29 5.19
N ASP A 93 -1.79 16.15 4.64
CA ASP A 93 -1.57 15.68 3.29
C ASP A 93 -0.12 15.16 3.12
N PHE A 94 0.13 14.39 2.06
CA PHE A 94 1.47 13.99 1.64
C PHE A 94 1.57 13.92 0.12
N LEU A 95 2.79 14.15 -0.40
CA LEU A 95 3.12 13.94 -1.80
C LEU A 95 4.40 13.12 -1.90
N GLY A 96 4.33 12.01 -2.63
CA GLY A 96 5.49 11.24 -3.08
C GLY A 96 5.73 11.49 -4.56
N MET A 97 6.98 11.68 -4.96
CA MET A 97 7.36 11.80 -6.38
C MET A 97 8.55 10.89 -6.66
N GLU A 98 8.46 10.08 -7.71
CA GLU A 98 9.56 9.22 -8.15
C GLU A 98 10.05 9.61 -9.54
N VAL A 99 11.37 9.70 -9.67
CA VAL A 99 12.00 9.99 -10.97
C VAL A 99 11.73 8.83 -11.91
N ARG A 100 11.17 9.12 -13.10
CA ARG A 100 10.77 8.15 -14.14
C ARG A 100 9.56 7.30 -13.80
N GLU A 101 8.72 7.70 -12.86
CA GLU A 101 7.42 7.08 -12.67
C GLU A 101 6.61 7.08 -13.99
N GLY A 102 6.11 5.92 -14.40
CA GLY A 102 5.36 5.75 -15.65
C GLY A 102 6.17 5.79 -16.95
N ILE A 103 7.51 5.92 -16.91
CA ILE A 103 8.35 5.91 -18.13
C ILE A 103 8.84 4.50 -18.43
N ALA A 104 8.39 3.92 -19.55
CA ALA A 104 8.89 2.64 -20.02
C ALA A 104 10.41 2.71 -20.27
N ARG A 105 11.15 1.75 -19.70
CA ARG A 105 12.60 1.66 -19.87
C ARG A 105 12.90 1.23 -21.30
N GLN A 106 13.41 2.13 -22.13
CA GLN A 106 14.00 1.74 -23.40
C GLN A 106 15.29 0.96 -23.11
N GLU A 107 15.27 -0.35 -23.36
CA GLU A 107 16.50 -1.14 -23.45
C GLU A 107 17.28 -0.62 -24.65
N THR A 108 18.34 0.12 -24.37
CA THR A 108 19.37 0.43 -25.36
C THR A 108 20.36 -0.72 -25.30
N ASP A 109 20.37 -1.53 -26.36
CA ASP A 109 21.33 -2.59 -26.56
C ASP A 109 22.73 -1.98 -26.65
N ARG A 110 23.51 -2.10 -25.57
CA ARG A 110 24.86 -1.54 -25.44
C ARG A 110 25.91 -2.36 -26.20
N SER A 111 25.50 -3.39 -26.95
CA SER A 111 26.41 -4.20 -27.76
C SER A 111 26.90 -3.49 -29.02
N GLU A 112 26.11 -2.58 -29.60
CA GLU A 112 26.47 -1.92 -30.87
C GLU A 112 27.50 -0.78 -30.72
N THR A 113 27.66 -0.22 -29.52
CA THR A 113 28.56 0.94 -29.32
C THR A 113 30.04 0.55 -29.30
N VAL A 114 30.37 -0.71 -29.05
CA VAL A 114 31.77 -1.19 -29.03
C VAL A 114 32.29 -1.49 -30.44
N ALA A 115 31.39 -1.73 -31.41
CA ALA A 115 31.75 -2.04 -32.79
C ALA A 115 32.08 -0.81 -33.66
N GLN A 116 31.73 0.40 -33.21
CA GLN A 116 31.97 1.65 -33.96
C GLN A 116 33.22 2.42 -33.51
N VAL A 117 33.99 1.88 -32.56
CA VAL A 117 35.23 2.51 -32.04
C VAL A 117 36.47 1.61 -32.24
N ALA A 118 36.37 0.55 -33.05
CA ALA A 118 37.48 -0.33 -33.42
C ALA A 118 37.91 -0.13 -34.88
#